data_AF-A0A091QKR4-F1
#
_entry.id   AF-A0A091QKR4-F1
#
_cell.length_a   1.000
_cell.length_b   1.000
_cell.length_c   1.000
_cell.angle_alpha   90.00
_cell.angle_beta   90.00
_cell.angle_gamma   90.00
#
_symmetry.space_group_name_H-M   'P 1'
#
loop_
_entity.id
_entity.type
_entity.pdbx_description
1 polymer ?
#
loop_
_entity_poly.entity_id
_entity_poly.type
_entity_poly.pdbx_seq_one_letter_code
_entity_poly.pdbx_strand_id
1 'polypeptide(L)'
;QVCRGLRMPRFPIWLCSVGSRHGVLFSTDAQLLSDWKMEKIFRLYFYSGQREQTATARLTIDTHSHCWEEERSEDPGSPGKRHPALEMVIRTKWAGATVSWDGTDPFF
;
A
#
# COMPACT_ATOMS: atom_id res chain seq x y z
N GLN A 1 17.82 12.34 -17.44
CA GLN A 1 16.80 13.39 -17.66
C GLN A 1 15.59 13.07 -16.81
N VAL A 2 15.38 13.80 -15.71
CA VAL A 2 14.22 13.62 -14.83
C VAL A 2 13.07 14.42 -15.43
N CYS A 3 11.93 13.80 -15.71
CA CYS A 3 10.76 14.49 -16.26
C CYS A 3 10.26 15.52 -15.24
N ARG A 4 10.51 16.82 -15.50
CA ARG A 4 9.90 17.92 -14.76
C ARG A 4 8.40 17.93 -15.09
N GLY A 5 7.56 17.58 -14.13
CA GLY A 5 6.12 17.67 -14.26
C GLY A 5 5.37 16.33 -14.25
N LEU A 6 5.77 15.36 -13.41
CA LEU A 6 4.77 14.43 -12.89
C LEU A 6 3.69 15.29 -12.21
N ARG A 7 2.54 15.45 -12.87
CA ARG A 7 1.38 16.08 -12.24
C ARG A 7 1.12 15.30 -10.97
N MET A 8 1.30 15.94 -9.81
CA MET A 8 0.84 15.36 -8.57
C MET A 8 -0.65 15.06 -8.76
N PRO A 9 -1.09 13.80 -8.53
CA PRO A 9 -2.48 13.47 -8.71
C PRO A 9 -3.29 14.37 -7.77
N ARG A 10 -4.32 15.03 -8.31
CA ARG A 10 -5.16 15.95 -7.52
C ARG A 10 -5.93 15.23 -6.42
N PHE A 11 -6.12 13.93 -6.59
CA PHE A 11 -6.81 13.07 -5.66
C PHE A 11 -5.92 11.87 -5.30
N PRO A 12 -5.96 11.40 -4.05
CA PRO A 12 -5.23 10.22 -3.59
C PRO A 12 -5.87 8.95 -4.13
N ILE A 13 -5.79 8.74 -5.45
CA ILE A 13 -6.36 7.58 -6.15
C ILE A 13 -5.27 7.01 -7.07
N TRP A 14 -5.03 5.71 -6.96
CA TRP A 14 -4.04 4.97 -7.72
C TRP A 14 -4.66 3.71 -8.31
N LEU A 15 -4.28 3.41 -9.56
CA LEU A 15 -4.53 2.10 -10.14
C LEU A 15 -3.38 1.17 -9.76
N CYS A 16 -3.72 -0.02 -9.28
CA CYS A 16 -2.77 -1.03 -8.86
C CYS A 16 -2.90 -2.27 -9.75
N SER A 17 -1.76 -2.80 -10.18
CA SER A 17 -1.67 -4.09 -10.86
C SER A 17 -0.90 -5.05 -9.96
N VAL A 18 -1.55 -6.12 -9.52
CA VAL A 18 -1.00 -7.15 -8.64
C VAL A 18 -1.11 -8.49 -9.37
N GLY A 19 -0.04 -8.89 -10.07
CA GLY A 19 -0.08 -10.05 -10.97
C GLY A 19 -1.04 -9.82 -12.14
N SER A 20 -2.04 -10.70 -12.30
CA SER A 20 -3.11 -10.55 -13.30
C SER A 20 -4.32 -9.75 -12.80
N ARG A 21 -4.34 -9.35 -11.52
CA ARG A 21 -5.45 -8.65 -10.88
C ARG A 21 -5.21 -7.14 -10.90
N HIS A 22 -6.25 -6.39 -11.25
CA HIS A 22 -6.23 -4.93 -11.20
C HIS A 22 -7.15 -4.45 -10.09
N GLY A 23 -6.84 -3.30 -9.51
CA GLY A 23 -7.69 -2.69 -8.50
C GLY A 23 -7.39 -1.21 -8.34
N VAL A 24 -8.18 -0.57 -7.50
CA VAL A 24 -8.04 0.83 -7.15
C VAL A 24 -7.64 0.93 -5.68
N LEU A 25 -6.57 1.65 -5.42
CA LEU A 25 -6.15 2.06 -4.10
C LEU A 25 -6.46 3.54 -3.93
N PHE A 26 -7.13 3.93 -2.87
CA PHE A 26 -7.46 5.34 -2.65
C PHE A 26 -7.49 5.73 -1.19
N SER A 27 -7.32 7.02 -0.91
CA SER A 27 -7.64 7.60 0.40
C SER A 27 -8.90 8.45 0.29
N THR A 28 -9.64 8.55 1.39
CA THR A 28 -10.74 9.51 1.52
C THR A 28 -10.23 10.88 2.00
N ASP A 29 -8.98 10.96 2.46
CA ASP A 29 -8.34 12.21 2.86
C ASP A 29 -7.62 12.88 1.68
N ALA A 30 -8.25 13.90 1.11
CA ALA A 30 -7.68 14.66 -0.02
C ALA A 30 -6.38 15.40 0.34
N GLN A 31 -6.10 15.62 1.62
CA GLN A 31 -4.88 16.32 2.07
C GLN A 31 -3.65 15.40 2.10
N LEU A 32 -3.83 14.08 1.97
CA LEU A 32 -2.74 13.10 1.97
C LEU A 32 -1.60 13.45 1.00
N LEU A 33 -1.92 14.09 -0.13
CA LEU A 33 -0.94 14.47 -1.16
C LEU A 33 -0.46 15.93 -1.08
N SER A 34 -1.08 16.73 -0.22
CA SER A 34 -0.79 18.15 -0.09
C SER A 34 0.12 18.45 1.11
N ASP A 35 0.16 17.56 2.10
CA ASP A 35 0.98 17.71 3.30
C ASP A 35 1.87 16.47 3.51
N TRP A 36 3.17 16.65 3.36
CA TRP A 36 4.17 15.61 3.58
C TRP A 36 4.15 15.06 5.02
N LYS A 37 3.61 15.81 5.99
CA LYS A 37 3.41 15.33 7.36
C LYS A 37 2.21 14.40 7.49
N MET A 38 1.23 14.47 6.58
CA MET A 38 0.08 13.56 6.54
C MET A 38 0.43 12.22 5.90
N GLU A 39 1.52 12.16 5.13
CA GLU A 39 2.06 10.93 4.53
C GLU A 39 2.83 10.04 5.53
N LYS A 40 2.59 10.23 6.84
CA LYS A 40 3.25 9.50 7.93
C LYS A 40 2.48 8.25 8.31
N ILE A 41 1.25 8.44 8.78
CA ILE A 41 0.32 7.37 9.13
C ILE A 41 -1.03 7.75 8.56
N PHE A 42 -1.54 6.96 7.63
CA PHE A 42 -2.78 7.27 6.93
C PHE A 42 -3.51 6.01 6.50
N ARG A 43 -4.78 6.19 6.11
CA ARG A 43 -5.64 5.10 5.66
C ARG A 43 -5.73 5.05 4.15
N LEU A 44 -5.65 3.85 3.62
CA LEU A 44 -5.98 3.52 2.25
C LEU A 44 -7.12 2.50 2.21
N TYR A 45 -7.85 2.52 1.11
CA TYR A 45 -8.89 1.57 0.78
C TYR A 45 -8.51 0.89 -0.52
N PHE A 46 -8.63 -0.43 -0.56
CA PHE A 46 -8.42 -1.20 -1.77
C PHE A 46 -9.73 -1.79 -2.29
N TYR A 47 -9.97 -1.65 -3.58
CA TYR A 47 -11.12 -2.24 -4.26
C TYR A 47 -10.65 -2.98 -5.51
N SER A 48 -10.85 -4.30 -5.54
CA SER A 48 -10.43 -5.18 -6.63
C SER A 48 -11.53 -5.36 -7.70
N GLY A 49 -12.78 -5.05 -7.36
CA GLY A 49 -13.95 -5.32 -8.22
C GLY A 49 -14.30 -6.81 -8.34
N GLN A 50 -13.61 -7.70 -7.60
CA GLN A 50 -13.85 -9.14 -7.61
C GLN A 50 -15.03 -9.52 -6.70
N ARG A 51 -15.71 -10.62 -7.02
CA ARG A 51 -16.89 -11.08 -6.26
C ARG A 51 -16.51 -11.58 -4.87
N GLU A 52 -15.28 -12.03 -4.73
CA GLU A 52 -14.66 -12.58 -3.53
C GLU A 52 -14.40 -11.47 -2.48
N GLN A 53 -14.27 -10.22 -2.92
CA GLN A 53 -14.14 -9.07 -2.03
C GLN A 53 -15.51 -8.68 -1.44
N THR A 54 -15.91 -9.40 -0.40
CA THR A 54 -17.21 -9.19 0.29
C THR A 54 -17.16 -8.12 1.39
N ALA A 55 -15.97 -7.68 1.79
CA ALA A 55 -15.75 -6.66 2.80
C ALA A 55 -14.86 -5.52 2.29
N THR A 56 -14.98 -4.35 2.92
CA THR A 56 -14.12 -3.20 2.61
C THR A 56 -12.70 -3.48 3.09
N ALA A 57 -11.74 -3.49 2.17
CA ALA A 57 -10.33 -3.62 2.52
C ALA A 57 -9.77 -2.27 2.94
N ARG A 58 -9.74 -2.04 4.25
CA ARG A 58 -9.17 -0.83 4.86
C ARG A 58 -7.78 -1.15 5.38
N LEU A 59 -6.82 -0.35 4.94
CA LEU A 59 -5.41 -0.49 5.26
C LEU A 59 -4.93 0.71 6.07
N THR A 60 -4.11 0.47 7.07
CA THR A 60 -3.33 1.53 7.73
C THR A 60 -1.88 1.43 7.26
N ILE A 61 -1.37 2.53 6.72
CA ILE A 61 -0.02 2.65 6.18
C ILE A 61 0.80 3.49 7.15
N ASP A 62 1.94 2.98 7.60
CA ASP A 62 2.91 3.71 8.42
C ASP A 62 4.25 3.77 7.69
N THR A 63 4.68 4.97 7.29
CA THR A 63 5.91 5.21 6.52
C THR A 63 7.13 5.51 7.40
N HIS A 64 6.97 5.61 8.71
CA HIS A 64 8.07 5.82 9.67
C HIS A 64 8.64 4.52 10.24
N SER A 65 7.90 3.42 10.12
CA SER A 65 8.30 2.13 10.64
C SER A 65 9.43 1.52 9.79
N HIS A 66 10.63 1.41 10.35
CA HIS A 66 11.76 0.70 9.72
C HIS A 66 11.66 -0.83 9.88
N CYS A 67 10.68 -1.34 10.63
CA CYS A 67 10.58 -2.76 11.00
C CYS A 67 10.49 -3.72 9.79
N TRP A 68 10.03 -3.24 8.62
CA TRP A 68 9.94 -4.09 7.44
C TRP A 68 11.31 -4.49 6.85
N GLU A 69 12.35 -3.64 6.94
CA GLU A 69 13.70 -3.96 6.42
C GLU A 69 14.37 -5.01 7.29
N GLU A 70 14.14 -4.91 8.60
CA GLU A 70 14.63 -5.85 9.60
C GLU A 70 14.00 -7.24 9.40
N GLU A 71 12.69 -7.30 9.10
CA GLU A 71 11.97 -8.55 8.83
C GLU A 71 12.39 -9.22 7.49
N ARG A 72 13.01 -8.48 6.55
CA ARG A 72 13.62 -9.08 5.34
C ARG A 72 15.00 -9.67 5.56
N SER A 73 15.68 -9.28 6.64
CA SER A 73 17.03 -9.77 6.95
C SER A 73 17.02 -11.16 7.60
N GLU A 74 15.85 -11.82 7.64
CA GLU A 74 15.71 -13.20 8.09
C GLU A 74 16.54 -14.19 7.24
N ASP A 75 17.07 -15.20 7.93
CA ASP A 75 18.01 -16.20 7.41
C ASP A 75 17.45 -16.91 6.17
N PRO A 76 18.24 -17.19 5.10
CA PRO A 76 17.77 -17.78 3.84
C PRO A 76 17.10 -19.16 3.96
N GLY A 77 17.17 -19.79 5.14
CA GLY A 77 16.55 -21.08 5.46
C GLY A 77 15.26 -21.00 6.29
N SER A 78 14.85 -19.80 6.73
CA SER A 78 13.54 -19.61 7.36
C SER A 78 12.42 -19.68 6.31
N PRO A 79 11.24 -20.23 6.62
CA PRO A 79 10.08 -20.10 5.74
C PRO A 79 9.67 -18.61 5.76
N GLY A 80 10.33 -17.80 4.93
CA GLY A 80 10.19 -16.35 4.95
C GLY A 80 8.72 -15.94 4.92
N LYS A 81 8.38 -14.93 5.72
CA LYS A 81 7.02 -14.42 5.84
C LYS A 81 6.49 -14.07 4.45
N ARG A 82 5.45 -14.78 3.98
CA ARG A 82 4.80 -14.48 2.70
C ARG A 82 4.06 -13.14 2.84
N HIS A 83 4.60 -12.11 2.22
CA HIS A 83 3.98 -10.80 2.18
C HIS A 83 2.93 -10.76 1.05
N PRO A 84 1.71 -10.25 1.32
CA PRO A 84 0.70 -10.04 0.29
C PRO A 84 1.24 -9.14 -0.82
N ALA A 85 0.95 -9.52 -2.07
CA ALA A 85 1.48 -8.81 -3.24
C ALA A 85 0.98 -7.35 -3.33
N LEU A 86 -0.18 -7.03 -2.74
CA LEU A 86 -0.64 -5.64 -2.64
C LEU A 86 0.27 -4.78 -1.75
N GLU A 87 0.79 -5.33 -0.64
CA GLU A 87 1.74 -4.58 0.20
C GLU A 87 3.01 -4.23 -0.56
N MET A 88 3.47 -5.14 -1.41
CA MET A 88 4.61 -4.89 -2.28
C MET A 88 4.35 -3.75 -3.27
N VAL A 89 3.14 -3.68 -3.85
CA VAL A 89 2.73 -2.57 -4.72
C VAL A 89 2.68 -1.26 -3.94
N ILE A 90 2.11 -1.23 -2.74
CA ILE A 90 2.08 -0.05 -1.87
C ILE A 90 3.49 0.48 -1.61
N ARG A 91 4.44 -0.43 -1.32
CA ARG A 91 5.84 -0.07 -1.04
C ARG A 91 6.60 0.47 -2.25
N THR A 92 6.10 0.31 -3.48
CA THR A 92 6.68 1.00 -4.64
C THR A 92 6.45 2.51 -4.60
N LYS A 93 5.38 2.95 -3.93
CA LYS A 93 5.07 4.37 -3.74
C LYS A 93 5.57 4.87 -2.39
N TRP A 94 5.35 4.11 -1.32
CA TRP A 94 5.79 4.44 0.03
C TRP A 94 6.87 3.46 0.45
N ALA A 95 8.10 3.75 0.00
CA ALA A 95 9.25 2.90 0.27
C ALA A 95 9.35 2.66 1.76
N GLY A 96 9.26 1.37 2.11
CA GLY A 96 9.38 0.93 3.47
C GLY A 96 8.21 1.15 4.41
N ALA A 97 7.01 1.36 3.87
CA ALA A 97 5.84 1.38 4.72
C ALA A 97 5.54 0.00 5.33
N THR A 98 5.14 0.02 6.60
CA THR A 98 4.40 -1.08 7.24
C THR A 98 2.93 -0.97 6.85
N VAL A 99 2.30 -2.12 6.56
CA VAL A 99 0.90 -2.21 6.12
C VAL A 99 0.13 -3.07 7.11
N SER A 100 -0.89 -2.48 7.74
CA SER A 100 -1.89 -3.20 8.54
C SER A 100 -3.16 -3.36 7.73
N TRP A 101 -3.71 -4.58 7.68
CA TRP A 101 -4.98 -4.89 7.01
C TRP A 101 -6.22 -4.62 7.87
N ASP A 102 -6.02 -4.13 9.10
CA ASP A 102 -7.06 -3.72 10.03
C ASP A 102 -8.18 -4.77 10.24
N GLY A 103 -7.82 -6.06 10.21
CA GLY A 103 -8.73 -7.20 10.36
C GLY A 103 -9.34 -7.72 9.05
N THR A 104 -8.97 -7.16 7.89
CA THR A 104 -9.37 -7.67 6.57
C THR A 104 -8.41 -8.76 6.10
N ASP A 105 -8.92 -9.75 5.37
CA ASP A 105 -8.07 -10.78 4.74
C ASP A 105 -7.26 -10.18 3.57
N PRO A 106 -5.92 -10.31 3.53
CA PRO A 106 -5.10 -9.82 2.42
C PRO A 106 -5.31 -10.47 1.05
N PHE A 107 -6.01 -11.61 0.97
CA PHE A 107 -5.97 -12.48 -0.21
C PHE A 107 -7.31 -12.70 -0.93
N PHE A 108 -8.38 -11.98 -0.58
CA PHE A 108 -9.69 -12.09 -1.22
C PHE A 108 -9.61 -12.21 -2.76
#